data_AF-A0A6M0II78-F1
#
_entry.id   AF-A0A6M0II78-F1
#
_cell.length_a   1.000
_cell.length_b   1.000
_cell.length_c   1.000
_cell.angle_alpha   90.00
_cell.angle_beta   90.00
_cell.angle_gamma   90.00
#
_symmetry.space_group_name_H-M   'P 1'
#
loop_
_entity.id
_entity.type
_entity.pdbx_description
1 polymer ?
#
loop_
_entity_poly.entity_id
_entity_poly.type
_entity_poly.pdbx_seq_one_letter_code
_entity_poly.pdbx_strand_id
1 'polypeptide(L)'
;MNLVESESSHQDYSIIEKPGGNDFTFTTAHGITYLVYFTEADGYVPSASFVNETKMLGFGPKKGTYPMGKSLPDDPEVWPTIFEVLYLYMTHNPNRVLLYVCSNESVWRPGPDDRDDRYAKKRNEIFGVRFNEWQETGVMPAENIGFRLYDNNYCGCIFRSDNPYADEVRAVIDKTVLEKV
;
A
#
# COMPACT_ATOMS: atom_id res chain seq x y z
N MET A 1 21.33 -34.89 -21.20
CA MET A 1 21.50 -33.52 -20.69
C MET A 1 20.14 -33.16 -20.11
N ASN A 2 19.96 -33.35 -18.80
CA ASN A 2 18.66 -33.17 -18.16
C ASN A 2 18.54 -31.69 -17.79
N LEU A 3 17.60 -31.01 -18.43
CA LEU A 3 17.12 -29.70 -17.99
C LEU A 3 16.23 -29.99 -16.77
N VAL A 4 16.69 -29.56 -15.60
CA VAL A 4 15.85 -29.51 -14.41
C VAL A 4 14.96 -28.30 -14.57
N GLU A 5 13.68 -28.52 -14.82
CA GLU A 5 12.64 -27.50 -14.73
C GLU A 5 12.62 -26.99 -13.28
N SER A 6 12.94 -25.71 -13.09
CA SER A 6 12.73 -25.05 -11.81
C SER A 6 11.24 -24.75 -11.68
N GLU A 7 10.50 -25.65 -11.03
CA GLU A 7 9.17 -25.35 -10.51
C GLU A 7 9.33 -24.29 -9.40
N SER A 8 9.24 -23.02 -9.79
CA SER A 8 8.90 -21.94 -8.86
C SER A 8 7.44 -22.16 -8.47
N SER A 9 7.20 -22.86 -7.36
CA SER A 9 5.87 -23.00 -6.77
C SER A 9 5.47 -21.65 -6.17
N HIS A 10 5.00 -20.71 -6.99
CA HIS A 10 4.28 -19.54 -6.49
C HIS A 10 3.02 -20.05 -5.81
N GLN A 11 3.00 -19.97 -4.49
CA GLN A 11 1.83 -20.31 -3.70
C GLN A 11 0.97 -19.06 -3.58
N ASP A 12 0.01 -18.92 -4.49
CA ASP A 12 -0.92 -17.79 -4.44
C ASP A 12 -1.83 -17.90 -3.21
N TYR A 13 -1.78 -16.89 -2.33
CA TYR A 13 -2.69 -16.84 -1.18
C TYR A 13 -4.10 -16.50 -1.62
N SER A 14 -5.09 -17.24 -1.10
CA SER A 14 -6.49 -16.94 -1.38
C SER A 14 -6.90 -15.58 -0.80
N ILE A 15 -7.22 -14.65 -1.68
CA ILE A 15 -7.76 -13.33 -1.33
C ILE A 15 -9.26 -13.44 -1.08
N ILE A 16 -9.70 -12.89 0.06
CA ILE A 16 -11.11 -12.83 0.47
C ILE A 16 -11.50 -11.37 0.59
N GLU A 17 -12.41 -10.92 -0.28
CA GLU A 17 -13.06 -9.62 -0.17
C GLU A 17 -14.08 -9.63 0.98
N LYS A 18 -14.05 -8.59 1.82
CA LYS A 18 -14.97 -8.45 2.94
C LYS A 18 -16.29 -7.79 2.54
N PRO A 19 -17.37 -8.03 3.32
CA PRO A 19 -18.62 -7.32 3.14
C PRO A 19 -18.42 -5.80 3.12
N GLY A 20 -19.00 -5.13 2.12
CA GLY A 20 -18.80 -3.70 1.86
C GLY A 20 -17.80 -3.38 0.74
N GLY A 21 -17.03 -4.37 0.27
CA GLY A 21 -16.23 -4.30 -0.96
C GLY A 21 -15.01 -3.37 -0.92
N ASN A 22 -14.63 -2.91 0.28
CA ASN A 22 -13.53 -1.97 0.47
C ASN A 22 -12.34 -2.58 1.23
N ASP A 23 -12.45 -3.81 1.72
CA ASP A 23 -11.40 -4.45 2.50
C ASP A 23 -11.17 -5.88 2.02
N PHE A 24 -9.93 -6.33 2.11
CA PHE A 24 -9.51 -7.67 1.69
C PHE A 24 -8.69 -8.33 2.78
N THR A 25 -8.76 -9.65 2.85
CA THR A 25 -7.93 -10.45 3.73
C THR A 25 -7.34 -11.64 2.99
N PHE A 26 -6.13 -12.02 3.38
CA PHE A 26 -5.51 -13.27 2.96
C PHE A 26 -4.77 -13.86 4.15
N THR A 27 -4.52 -15.17 4.15
CA THR A 27 -3.80 -15.85 5.23
C THR A 27 -2.58 -16.55 4.67
N THR A 28 -1.41 -16.25 5.25
CA THR A 28 -0.15 -16.83 4.80
C THR A 28 -0.04 -18.31 5.18
N ALA A 29 0.93 -19.03 4.61
CA ALA A 29 1.23 -20.41 4.99
C ALA A 29 1.58 -20.56 6.49
N HIS A 30 2.03 -19.48 7.12
CA HIS A 30 2.33 -19.40 8.55
C HIS A 30 1.08 -19.16 9.44
N GLY A 31 -0.12 -19.10 8.87
CA GLY A 31 -1.37 -18.85 9.59
C GLY A 31 -1.56 -17.38 10.01
N ILE A 32 -0.81 -16.45 9.40
CA ILE A 32 -0.92 -15.02 9.69
C ILE A 32 -1.94 -14.43 8.72
N THR A 33 -3.06 -13.94 9.25
CA THR A 33 -4.04 -13.22 8.42
C THR A 33 -3.61 -11.77 8.26
N TYR A 34 -3.49 -11.32 7.02
CA TYR A 34 -3.32 -9.91 6.67
C TYR A 34 -4.67 -9.27 6.38
N LEU A 35 -4.77 -7.98 6.68
CA LEU A 35 -5.82 -7.09 6.25
C LEU A 35 -5.20 -6.07 5.30
N VAL A 36 -5.80 -5.89 4.13
CA VAL A 36 -5.57 -4.75 3.23
C VAL A 36 -6.88 -3.97 3.20
N TYR A 37 -6.85 -2.70 3.54
CA TYR A 37 -8.05 -1.90 3.75
C TYR A 37 -8.00 -0.60 2.96
N PHE A 38 -9.19 -0.16 2.53
CA PHE A 38 -9.40 1.07 1.78
C PHE A 38 -10.46 1.93 2.48
N THR A 39 -10.04 2.90 3.29
CA THR A 39 -10.96 3.75 4.08
C THR A 39 -11.09 5.15 3.52
N GLU A 40 -12.09 5.92 3.95
CA GLU A 40 -12.20 7.34 3.59
C GLU A 40 -10.91 8.10 3.97
N ALA A 41 -10.50 9.03 3.11
CA ALA A 41 -9.29 9.84 3.25
C ALA A 41 -9.63 11.31 3.56
N ASP A 42 -10.65 11.52 4.38
CA ASP A 42 -11.17 12.85 4.68
C ASP A 42 -10.05 13.77 5.20
N GLY A 43 -9.93 14.95 4.59
CA GLY A 43 -9.04 16.03 5.06
C GLY A 43 -7.65 16.07 4.43
N TYR A 44 -7.24 15.09 3.63
CA TYR A 44 -5.90 15.11 3.00
C TYR A 44 -5.81 15.99 1.76
N VAL A 45 -6.87 16.06 0.95
CA VAL A 45 -6.97 16.87 -0.28
C VAL A 45 -8.33 17.58 -0.38
N PRO A 46 -8.75 18.36 0.64
CA PRO A 46 -10.14 18.80 0.79
C PRO A 46 -10.64 19.74 -0.33
N SER A 47 -9.74 20.36 -1.09
CA SER A 47 -10.08 21.29 -2.19
C SER A 47 -10.01 20.67 -3.58
N ALA A 48 -9.61 19.39 -3.71
CA ALA A 48 -9.46 18.73 -4.99
C ALA A 48 -10.81 18.26 -5.54
N SER A 49 -10.98 18.27 -6.87
CA SER A 49 -12.22 17.80 -7.51
C SER A 49 -12.46 16.30 -7.29
N PHE A 50 -11.39 15.54 -7.08
CA PHE A 50 -11.39 14.09 -6.83
C PHE A 50 -11.47 13.71 -5.34
N VAL A 51 -11.81 14.64 -4.45
CA VAL A 51 -11.86 14.37 -3.00
C VAL A 51 -12.72 13.16 -2.64
N ASN A 52 -13.87 12.99 -3.30
CA ASN A 52 -14.78 11.86 -3.10
C ASN A 52 -14.27 10.53 -3.69
N GLU A 53 -13.25 10.60 -4.54
CA GLU A 53 -12.57 9.46 -5.14
C GLU A 53 -11.31 9.06 -4.36
N THR A 54 -11.02 9.76 -3.27
CA THR A 54 -9.81 9.55 -2.47
C THR A 54 -10.06 8.51 -1.37
N LYS A 55 -9.17 7.52 -1.26
CA LYS A 55 -9.17 6.54 -0.16
C LYS A 55 -7.79 6.40 0.45
N MET A 56 -7.72 6.05 1.72
CA MET A 56 -6.48 5.62 2.35
C MET A 56 -6.25 4.15 2.06
N LEU A 57 -5.05 3.81 1.56
CA LEU A 57 -4.56 2.44 1.49
C LEU A 57 -3.76 2.14 2.76
N GLY A 58 -4.11 1.06 3.44
CA GLY A 58 -3.27 0.49 4.48
C GLY A 58 -3.30 -1.03 4.46
N PHE A 59 -2.24 -1.64 5.00
CA PHE A 59 -2.14 -3.08 5.11
C PHE A 59 -1.28 -3.51 6.30
N GLY A 60 -1.56 -4.69 6.82
CA GLY A 60 -0.77 -5.28 7.90
C GLY A 60 -1.39 -6.55 8.46
N PRO A 61 -0.67 -7.24 9.36
CA PRO A 61 -1.20 -8.42 10.03
C PRO A 61 -2.39 -8.04 10.93
N LYS A 62 -3.41 -8.88 10.96
CA LYS A 62 -4.54 -8.74 11.88
C LYS A 62 -4.07 -9.06 13.30
N LYS A 63 -4.49 -8.25 14.27
CA LYS A 63 -4.20 -8.52 15.69
C LYS A 63 -4.71 -9.91 16.09
N GLY A 64 -3.87 -10.66 16.81
CA GLY A 64 -4.20 -12.00 17.31
C GLY A 64 -3.85 -13.16 16.38
N THR A 65 -3.42 -12.89 15.14
CA THR A 65 -2.93 -13.94 14.21
C THR A 65 -1.41 -14.06 14.21
N TYR A 66 -0.73 -13.29 15.05
CA TYR A 66 0.71 -13.39 15.27
C TYR A 66 1.05 -12.98 16.71
N PRO A 67 2.14 -13.50 17.31
CA PRO A 67 2.55 -13.10 18.65
C PRO A 67 3.00 -11.64 18.66
N MET A 68 2.34 -10.81 19.48
CA MET A 68 2.79 -9.43 19.71
C MET A 68 4.24 -9.42 20.19
N GLY A 69 5.04 -8.45 19.74
CA GLY A 69 6.45 -8.37 20.14
C GLY A 69 7.43 -9.10 19.22
N LYS A 70 6.95 -9.95 18.31
CA LYS A 70 7.83 -10.72 17.41
C LYS A 70 7.90 -10.10 16.02
N SER A 71 9.08 -10.17 15.42
CA SER A 71 9.25 -9.95 13.98
C SER A 71 8.35 -10.91 13.21
N LEU A 72 7.66 -10.39 12.21
CA LEU A 72 6.95 -11.24 11.26
C LEU A 72 7.97 -12.04 10.44
N PRO A 73 7.63 -13.30 10.05
CA PRO A 73 8.42 -14.07 9.10
C PRO A 73 8.62 -13.29 7.80
N ASP A 74 9.80 -13.43 7.19
CA ASP A 74 10.03 -12.96 5.83
C ASP A 74 9.34 -13.95 4.88
N ASP A 75 8.22 -13.52 4.31
CA ASP A 75 7.30 -14.33 3.52
C ASP A 75 7.20 -13.69 2.13
N PRO A 76 7.79 -14.31 1.09
CA PRO A 76 7.98 -13.66 -0.21
C PRO A 76 6.66 -13.39 -0.93
N GLU A 77 5.60 -14.14 -0.59
CA GLU A 77 4.29 -14.04 -1.26
C GLU A 77 3.43 -12.91 -0.70
N VAL A 78 3.77 -12.33 0.46
CA VAL A 78 2.97 -11.26 1.08
C VAL A 78 2.89 -10.01 0.20
N TRP A 79 4.01 -9.56 -0.37
CA TRP A 79 4.03 -8.37 -1.23
C TRP A 79 3.29 -8.58 -2.55
N PRO A 80 3.54 -9.66 -3.31
CA PRO A 80 2.73 -10.03 -4.47
C PRO A 80 1.23 -10.03 -4.16
N THR A 81 0.79 -10.67 -3.07
CA THR A 81 -0.64 -10.71 -2.71
C THR A 81 -1.19 -9.32 -2.37
N ILE A 82 -0.42 -8.43 -1.72
CA ILE A 82 -0.85 -7.05 -1.46
C ILE A 82 -1.07 -6.29 -2.79
N PHE A 83 -0.19 -6.46 -3.78
CA PHE A 83 -0.35 -5.81 -5.08
C PHE A 83 -1.45 -6.46 -5.94
N GLU A 84 -1.71 -7.75 -5.78
CA GLU A 84 -2.87 -8.38 -6.39
C GLU A 84 -4.18 -7.81 -5.83
N VAL A 85 -4.26 -7.59 -4.51
CA VAL A 85 -5.39 -6.86 -3.91
C VAL A 85 -5.50 -5.45 -4.50
N LEU A 86 -4.37 -4.73 -4.63
CA LEU A 86 -4.36 -3.39 -5.21
C LEU A 86 -4.87 -3.40 -6.66
N TYR A 87 -4.42 -4.36 -7.47
CA TYR A 87 -4.88 -4.59 -8.83
C TYR A 87 -6.39 -4.82 -8.90
N LEU A 88 -6.93 -5.71 -8.06
CA LEU A 88 -8.36 -6.01 -8.00
C LEU A 88 -9.16 -4.75 -7.64
N TYR A 89 -8.73 -4.02 -6.60
CA TYR A 89 -9.41 -2.82 -6.15
C TYR A 89 -9.44 -1.72 -7.21
N MET A 90 -8.28 -1.43 -7.83
CA MET A 90 -8.15 -0.39 -8.86
C MET A 90 -8.78 -0.79 -10.21
N THR A 91 -8.99 -2.08 -10.45
CA THR A 91 -9.76 -2.56 -11.60
C THR A 91 -11.24 -2.27 -11.42
N HIS A 92 -11.79 -2.51 -10.23
CA HIS A 92 -13.19 -2.21 -9.93
C HIS A 92 -13.45 -0.71 -9.75
N ASN A 93 -12.43 0.07 -9.35
CA ASN A 93 -12.56 1.48 -9.06
C ASN A 93 -11.50 2.31 -9.81
N PRO A 94 -11.58 2.43 -11.14
CA PRO A 94 -10.51 3.00 -11.97
C PRO A 94 -10.22 4.48 -11.69
N ASN A 95 -11.19 5.22 -11.17
CA ASN A 95 -11.07 6.64 -10.87
C ASN A 95 -10.49 6.93 -9.48
N ARG A 96 -10.24 5.90 -8.66
CA ARG A 96 -9.75 6.10 -7.29
C ARG A 96 -8.34 6.66 -7.26
N VAL A 97 -8.15 7.54 -6.29
CA VAL A 97 -6.85 8.06 -5.88
C VAL A 97 -6.57 7.51 -4.48
N LEU A 98 -5.50 6.77 -4.32
CA LEU A 98 -5.16 6.08 -3.08
C LEU A 98 -4.04 6.80 -2.36
N LEU A 99 -4.26 7.17 -1.11
CA LEU A 99 -3.24 7.72 -0.23
C LEU A 99 -2.67 6.61 0.63
N TYR A 100 -1.44 6.22 0.36
CA TYR A 100 -0.66 5.37 1.23
C TYR A 100 0.07 6.24 2.25
N VAL A 101 -0.45 6.26 3.48
CA VAL A 101 0.13 7.04 4.58
C VAL A 101 0.87 6.08 5.51
N CYS A 102 2.20 6.17 5.54
CA CYS A 102 2.98 5.40 6.50
C CYS A 102 2.81 6.01 7.89
N SER A 103 2.25 5.26 8.84
CA SER A 103 2.30 5.66 10.24
C SER A 103 3.75 5.77 10.72
N ASN A 104 3.95 6.35 11.89
CA ASN A 104 5.24 6.38 12.61
C ASN A 104 5.40 5.17 13.55
N GLU A 105 4.37 4.34 13.72
CA GLU A 105 4.38 3.16 14.61
C GLU A 105 4.94 1.91 13.92
N SER A 106 6.02 1.34 14.42
CA SER A 106 6.60 0.11 13.85
C SER A 106 5.86 -1.16 14.30
N VAL A 107 5.00 -1.72 13.43
CA VAL A 107 4.42 -3.07 13.66
C VAL A 107 5.47 -4.19 13.56
N TRP A 108 6.62 -3.90 12.95
CA TRP A 108 7.71 -4.86 12.72
C TRP A 108 8.76 -4.85 13.83
N ARG A 109 8.75 -3.84 14.73
CA ARG A 109 9.64 -3.71 15.90
C ARG A 109 8.94 -2.93 17.04
N PRO A 110 8.03 -3.55 17.80
CA PRO A 110 7.38 -2.91 18.95
C PRO A 110 8.34 -2.75 20.15
N GLY A 111 8.41 -1.55 20.73
CA GLY A 111 9.23 -1.17 21.89
C GLY A 111 8.94 0.26 22.35
N PRO A 112 9.45 0.76 23.49
CA PRO A 112 9.15 2.12 23.99
C PRO A 112 9.62 3.27 23.08
N ASP A 113 10.44 2.98 22.07
CA ASP A 113 10.90 3.89 20.99
C ASP A 113 10.16 3.63 19.65
N ASP A 114 8.96 3.05 19.68
CA ASP A 114 8.22 2.54 18.51
C ASP A 114 7.63 3.61 17.58
N ARG A 115 7.71 4.88 17.98
CA ARG A 115 7.28 6.05 17.20
C ARG A 115 8.49 6.91 16.83
N ASP A 116 9.03 6.64 15.64
CA ASP A 116 10.14 7.43 15.06
C ASP A 116 9.87 7.58 13.56
N ASP A 117 10.00 8.81 13.05
CA ASP A 117 9.78 9.16 11.64
C ASP A 117 10.65 8.32 10.69
N ARG A 118 11.79 7.82 11.16
CA ARG A 118 12.64 6.87 10.41
C ARG A 118 11.87 5.62 9.97
N TYR A 119 10.90 5.17 10.76
CA TYR A 119 10.11 3.97 10.46
C TYR A 119 9.05 4.26 9.40
N ALA A 120 8.40 5.43 9.46
CA ALA A 120 7.50 5.91 8.42
C ALA A 120 8.24 6.02 7.09
N LYS A 121 9.39 6.71 7.10
CA LYS A 121 10.27 6.85 5.93
C LYS A 121 10.68 5.50 5.35
N LYS A 122 11.19 4.60 6.19
CA LYS A 122 11.70 3.30 5.73
C LYS A 122 10.60 2.43 5.11
N ARG A 123 9.39 2.45 5.68
CA ARG A 123 8.24 1.74 5.09
C ARG A 123 7.81 2.33 3.77
N ASN A 124 7.84 3.66 3.64
CA ASN A 124 7.54 4.32 2.38
C ASN A 124 8.58 3.96 1.30
N GLU A 125 9.87 3.93 1.67
CA GLU A 125 10.94 3.47 0.77
C GLU A 125 10.75 2.02 0.33
N ILE A 126 10.46 1.10 1.27
CA ILE A 126 10.22 -0.30 0.96
C ILE A 126 9.01 -0.43 0.03
N PHE A 127 7.90 0.23 0.36
CA PHE A 127 6.71 0.22 -0.48
C PHE A 127 7.01 0.73 -1.89
N GLY A 128 7.76 1.83 -2.02
CA GLY A 128 8.16 2.37 -3.32
C GLY A 128 8.99 1.39 -4.15
N VAL A 129 9.96 0.70 -3.55
CA VAL A 129 10.74 -0.35 -4.23
C VAL A 129 9.83 -1.48 -4.71
N ARG A 130 8.98 -2.00 -3.81
CA ARG A 130 8.05 -3.09 -4.10
C ARG A 130 7.02 -2.71 -5.17
N PHE A 131 6.56 -1.45 -5.16
CA PHE A 131 5.65 -0.92 -6.17
C PHE A 131 6.33 -0.86 -7.54
N ASN A 132 7.59 -0.43 -7.61
CA ASN A 132 8.34 -0.40 -8.87
C ASN A 132 8.54 -1.81 -9.44
N GLU A 133 8.92 -2.78 -8.59
CA GLU A 133 9.00 -4.20 -8.97
C GLU A 133 7.66 -4.71 -9.53
N TRP A 134 6.53 -4.32 -8.90
CA TRP A 134 5.20 -4.65 -9.42
C TRP A 134 4.91 -3.97 -10.78
N GLN A 135 5.31 -2.71 -10.97
CA GLN A 135 5.13 -2.01 -12.25
C GLN A 135 5.93 -2.65 -13.39
N GLU A 136 7.09 -3.24 -13.11
CA GLU A 136 7.89 -3.98 -14.11
C GLU A 136 7.16 -5.20 -14.69
N THR A 137 6.16 -5.74 -13.97
CA THR A 137 5.33 -6.86 -14.48
C THR A 137 4.39 -6.43 -15.62
N GLY A 138 4.10 -5.13 -15.75
CA GLY A 138 3.23 -4.58 -16.79
C GLY A 138 1.73 -4.90 -16.65
N VAL A 139 1.30 -5.51 -15.54
CA VAL A 139 -0.11 -5.95 -15.37
C VAL A 139 -1.10 -4.78 -15.26
N MET A 140 -0.68 -3.66 -14.68
CA MET A 140 -1.48 -2.44 -14.57
C MET A 140 -0.56 -1.22 -14.51
N PRO A 141 -0.58 -0.35 -15.54
CA PRO A 141 0.08 0.95 -15.48
C PRO A 141 -0.54 1.80 -14.37
N ALA A 142 0.26 2.07 -13.34
CA ALA A 142 -0.12 2.93 -12.23
C ALA A 142 1.06 3.80 -11.81
N GLU A 143 0.74 4.96 -11.28
CA GLU A 143 1.71 5.89 -10.71
C GLU A 143 1.66 5.81 -9.20
N ASN A 144 2.82 5.97 -8.56
CA ASN A 144 2.95 6.21 -7.14
C ASN A 144 3.85 7.44 -6.95
N ILE A 145 3.24 8.57 -6.58
CA ILE A 145 3.95 9.82 -6.37
C ILE A 145 4.17 10.02 -4.88
N GLY A 146 5.44 9.98 -4.46
CA GLY A 146 5.82 10.25 -3.08
C GLY A 146 5.74 11.74 -2.73
N PHE A 147 5.16 12.07 -1.58
CA PHE A 147 5.07 13.45 -1.09
C PHE A 147 5.09 13.50 0.44
N ARG A 148 5.18 14.71 1.00
CA ARG A 148 5.13 14.93 2.45
C ARG A 148 3.87 15.68 2.82
N LEU A 149 3.26 15.28 3.93
CA LEU A 149 2.04 15.89 4.46
C LEU A 149 2.30 16.36 5.88
N TYR A 150 2.03 17.63 6.16
CA TYR A 150 2.25 18.27 7.48
C TYR A 150 3.67 18.03 8.02
N ASP A 151 4.68 18.28 7.17
CA ASP A 151 6.14 18.18 7.41
C ASP A 151 6.74 16.80 7.74
N ASN A 152 5.98 15.90 8.36
CA ASN A 152 6.52 14.65 8.94
C ASN A 152 5.91 13.36 8.38
N ASN A 153 4.76 13.42 7.70
CA ASN A 153 4.14 12.20 7.17
C ASN A 153 4.65 11.89 5.76
N TYR A 154 5.32 10.75 5.61
CA TYR A 154 5.71 10.20 4.31
C TYR A 154 4.51 9.51 3.68
N CYS A 155 4.05 10.07 2.56
CA CYS A 155 2.89 9.60 1.84
C CYS A 155 3.25 9.18 0.41
N GLY A 156 2.49 8.22 -0.12
CA GLY A 156 2.44 7.91 -1.55
C GLY A 156 1.03 8.17 -2.07
N CYS A 157 0.91 8.82 -3.22
CA CYS A 157 -0.35 8.97 -3.93
C CYS A 157 -0.35 8.01 -5.11
N ILE A 158 -1.23 7.01 -5.07
CA ILE A 158 -1.29 5.91 -6.03
C ILE A 158 -2.56 6.02 -6.86
N PHE A 159 -2.44 6.00 -8.18
CA PHE A 159 -3.58 6.07 -9.09
C PHE A 159 -3.19 5.40 -10.42
N ARG A 160 -4.18 4.96 -11.20
CA ARG A 160 -3.91 4.39 -12.52
C ARG A 160 -3.40 5.47 -13.46
N SER A 161 -2.51 5.13 -14.38
CA SER A 161 -1.97 6.11 -15.33
C SER A 161 -3.03 6.69 -16.29
N ASP A 162 -4.16 5.99 -16.46
CA ASP A 162 -5.33 6.44 -17.24
C ASP A 162 -6.39 7.16 -16.38
N ASN A 163 -6.10 7.47 -15.12
CA ASN A 163 -7.05 8.12 -14.22
C ASN A 163 -7.42 9.54 -14.73
N PRO A 164 -8.70 9.92 -14.78
CA PRO A 164 -9.15 11.20 -15.32
C PRO A 164 -8.67 12.42 -14.51
N TYR A 165 -8.21 12.21 -13.27
CA TYR A 165 -7.72 13.25 -12.38
C TYR A 165 -6.19 13.33 -12.33
N ALA A 166 -5.45 12.53 -13.12
CA ALA A 166 -4.00 12.39 -13.03
C ALA A 166 -3.25 13.75 -13.04
N ASP A 167 -3.63 14.66 -13.93
CA ASP A 167 -2.99 15.99 -14.01
C ASP A 167 -3.28 16.86 -12.78
N GLU A 168 -4.52 16.81 -12.27
CA GLU A 168 -4.89 17.54 -11.05
C GLU A 168 -4.18 16.95 -9.82
N VAL A 169 -4.09 15.62 -9.72
CA VAL A 169 -3.37 14.92 -8.65
C VAL A 169 -1.92 15.40 -8.60
N ARG A 170 -1.22 15.40 -9.74
CA ARG A 170 0.17 15.91 -9.82
C ARG A 170 0.26 17.38 -9.39
N ALA A 171 -0.66 18.22 -9.87
CA ALA A 171 -0.67 19.65 -9.52
C ALA A 171 -0.96 19.90 -8.02
N VAL A 172 -1.81 19.09 -7.39
CA VAL A 172 -2.08 19.17 -5.95
C VAL A 172 -0.84 18.72 -5.17
N ILE A 173 -0.23 17.60 -5.54
CA ILE A 173 0.97 17.09 -4.89
C ILE A 173 2.13 18.08 -5.00
N ASP A 174 2.37 18.64 -6.18
CA ASP A 174 3.45 19.62 -6.39
C ASP A 174 3.28 20.84 -5.47
N LYS A 175 2.05 21.30 -5.25
CA LYS A 175 1.77 22.36 -4.27
C LYS A 175 2.12 21.91 -2.86
N THR A 176 1.68 20.72 -2.44
CA THR A 176 2.00 20.19 -1.10
C THR A 176 3.50 20.00 -0.88
N VAL A 177 4.27 19.64 -1.92
CA VAL A 177 5.73 19.51 -1.86
C VAL A 177 6.41 20.88 -1.72
N LEU A 178 5.84 21.93 -2.33
CA LEU A 178 6.36 23.30 -2.28
C LEU A 178 5.87 24.10 -1.08
N GLU A 179 4.89 23.61 -0.32
CA GLU A 179 4.41 24.26 0.90
C GLU A 179 5.58 24.41 1.88
N LYS A 180 5.91 25.68 2.12
CA LYS A 180 7.03 26.12 2.95
C LYS A 180 6.54 26.18 4.40
N VAL A 181 7.29 25.58 5.31
CA VAL A 181 7.13 25.80 6.77
C VAL A 181 7.22 27.29 7.08
#